data_AF-A0A397IKN0-F1
#
_entry.id   AF-A0A397IKN0-F1
#
_cell.length_a   1.000
_cell.length_b   1.000
_cell.length_c   1.000
_cell.angle_alpha   90.00
_cell.angle_beta   90.00
_cell.angle_gamma   90.00
#
_symmetry.space_group_name_H-M   'P 1'
#
loop_
_entity.id
_entity.type
_entity.pdbx_description
1 polymer ?
#
loop_
_entity_poly.entity_id
_entity_poly.type
_entity_poly.pdbx_seq_one_letter_code
_entity_poly.pdbx_strand_id
1 'polypeptide(L)'
;MKFGLRGFGFGFLDERCKRQTCKKSKISTIINEEHIAEISSWIDYKSTIYSLENVTYKLQLILRENEDGFQLQTFWNMCNEHAGMIVVVKVAGTDEILGGYNPLA
;
A
#
# COMPACT_ATOMS: atom_id res chain seq x y z
N MET A 1 11.57 7.69 -2.24
CA MET A 1 10.89 7.15 -3.45
C MET A 1 10.98 8.18 -4.58
N LYS A 2 11.23 7.78 -5.83
CA LYS A 2 11.37 8.69 -6.98
C LYS A 2 10.46 8.18 -8.11
N PHE A 3 9.60 9.01 -8.67
CA PHE A 3 8.60 8.57 -9.64
C PHE A 3 9.17 8.44 -11.05
N GLY A 4 9.25 7.23 -11.60
CA GLY A 4 9.68 6.97 -12.97
C GLY A 4 8.98 5.75 -13.57
N LEU A 5 8.09 5.97 -14.54
CA LEU A 5 7.30 4.90 -15.13
C LEU A 5 8.12 4.08 -16.16
N ARG A 6 8.76 2.97 -15.77
CA ARG A 6 9.10 1.83 -16.66
C ARG A 6 9.20 0.50 -15.89
N GLY A 7 8.29 -0.44 -16.20
CA GLY A 7 8.36 -1.87 -15.83
C GLY A 7 8.00 -2.20 -14.37
N PHE A 8 6.76 -2.62 -14.12
CA PHE A 8 6.15 -2.64 -12.78
C PHE A 8 5.80 -4.04 -12.29
N GLY A 9 6.04 -4.33 -11.00
CA GLY A 9 5.30 -5.33 -10.22
C GLY A 9 4.56 -4.64 -9.07
N PHE A 10 3.24 -4.80 -8.98
CA PHE A 10 2.38 -3.98 -8.10
C PHE A 10 1.98 -4.69 -6.78
N GLY A 11 1.85 -3.94 -5.68
CA GLY A 11 1.26 -4.37 -4.40
C GLY A 11 0.64 -3.20 -3.62
N PHE A 12 -0.62 -3.28 -3.19
CA PHE A 12 -1.39 -2.13 -2.65
C PHE A 12 -1.72 -2.32 -1.15
N LEU A 13 -1.88 -1.23 -0.38
CA LEU A 13 -2.07 -1.20 1.07
C LEU A 13 -3.18 -0.21 1.46
N ASP A 14 -4.08 -0.56 2.38
CA ASP A 14 -5.22 0.30 2.78
C ASP A 14 -5.26 0.58 4.29
N GLU A 15 -5.89 1.69 4.69
CA GLU A 15 -6.07 2.18 6.08
C GLU A 15 -7.55 2.40 6.48
N ARG A 16 -8.32 1.32 6.72
CA ARG A 16 -9.23 1.13 7.89
C ARG A 16 -10.23 -0.02 7.66
N CYS A 17 -10.22 -1.03 8.53
CA CYS A 17 -11.20 -2.12 8.53
C CYS A 17 -12.35 -1.89 9.55
N LYS A 18 -13.59 -1.77 9.09
CA LYS A 18 -14.82 -2.00 9.88
C LYS A 18 -15.85 -2.82 9.09
N ARG A 19 -15.59 -4.12 8.87
CA ARG A 19 -16.56 -5.26 8.90
C ARG A 19 -15.97 -6.53 8.24
N GLN A 20 -15.90 -7.61 9.05
CA GLN A 20 -15.79 -9.07 8.78
C GLN A 20 -15.27 -9.52 7.40
N THR A 21 -14.09 -10.13 7.26
CA THR A 21 -13.57 -11.34 7.94
C THR A 21 -12.08 -11.18 8.27
N CYS A 22 -11.65 -11.56 9.48
CA CYS A 22 -10.23 -11.49 9.86
C CYS A 22 -9.45 -12.65 9.21
N LYS A 23 -9.23 -12.57 7.89
CA LYS A 23 -8.06 -13.19 7.26
C LYS A 23 -6.84 -12.63 8.00
N LYS A 24 -5.96 -13.48 8.55
CA LYS A 24 -4.65 -13.07 9.08
C LYS A 24 -4.10 -11.98 8.17
N SER A 25 -3.85 -10.78 8.71
CA SER A 25 -3.40 -9.65 7.90
C SER A 25 -2.10 -10.06 7.21
N LYS A 26 -2.16 -10.36 5.92
CA LYS A 26 -0.97 -10.64 5.13
C LYS A 26 -0.20 -9.33 5.06
N ILE A 27 1.01 -9.34 5.61
CA ILE A 27 1.92 -8.21 5.48
C ILE A 27 2.50 -8.25 4.05
N SER A 28 2.63 -7.08 3.42
CA SER A 28 3.28 -6.98 2.10
C SER A 28 4.75 -7.40 2.20
N THR A 29 5.26 -8.10 1.19
CA THR A 29 6.68 -8.46 1.09
C THR A 29 7.54 -7.35 0.48
N ILE A 30 6.90 -6.29 -0.03
CA ILE A 30 7.57 -5.17 -0.71
C ILE A 30 7.94 -4.05 0.27
N ILE A 31 7.11 -3.84 1.29
CA ILE A 31 7.32 -2.80 2.31
C ILE A 31 7.74 -3.43 3.63
N ASN A 32 8.42 -2.66 4.48
CA ASN A 32 8.73 -3.00 5.86
C ASN A 32 8.11 -1.93 6.80
N GLU A 33 8.35 -2.04 8.10
CA GLU A 33 7.80 -1.11 9.10
C GLU A 33 8.32 0.33 8.92
N GLU A 34 9.55 0.51 8.45
CA GLU A 34 10.13 1.83 8.16
C GLU A 34 9.39 2.54 7.03
N HIS A 35 9.09 1.81 5.94
CA HIS A 35 8.27 2.33 4.85
C HIS A 35 6.87 2.70 5.31
N ILE A 36 6.29 1.92 6.24
CA ILE A 36 4.98 2.26 6.82
C ILE A 36 5.07 3.58 7.57
N ALA A 37 6.08 3.76 8.42
CA ALA A 37 6.28 5.01 9.17
C ALA A 37 6.47 6.23 8.26
N GLU A 38 7.21 6.07 7.15
CA GLU A 38 7.38 7.09 6.13
C GLU A 38 6.06 7.43 5.44
N ILE A 39 5.34 6.43 4.92
CA ILE A 39 4.04 6.63 4.25
C ILE A 39 3.03 7.28 5.19
N SER A 40 2.94 6.83 6.44
CA SER A 40 2.08 7.42 7.46
C SER A 40 2.39 8.90 7.71
N SER A 41 3.67 9.28 7.68
CA SER A 41 4.05 10.69 7.83
C SER A 41 3.61 11.53 6.64
N TRP A 42 3.60 10.97 5.42
CA TRP A 42 3.14 11.65 4.21
C TRP A 42 1.63 11.83 4.18
N ILE A 43 0.86 10.82 4.63
CA ILE A 43 -0.61 10.90 4.74
C ILE A 43 -1.02 12.06 5.66
N ASP A 44 -0.32 12.21 6.79
CA ASP A 44 -0.56 13.29 7.76
C ASP A 44 0.12 14.62 7.38
N TYR A 45 0.80 14.70 6.24
CA TYR A 45 1.59 15.86 5.81
C TYR A 45 2.62 16.33 6.86
N LYS A 46 3.22 15.39 7.61
CA LYS A 46 4.24 15.70 8.61
C LYS A 46 5.59 15.94 7.95
N SER A 47 6.31 16.93 8.45
CA SER A 47 7.69 17.21 8.01
C SER A 47 8.71 16.22 8.57
N THR A 48 8.35 15.48 9.62
CA THR A 48 9.19 14.47 10.27
C THR A 48 8.55 13.10 10.19
N ILE A 49 9.34 12.10 9.84
CA ILE A 49 8.91 10.70 9.79
C ILE A 49 8.53 10.23 11.20
N TYR A 50 7.48 9.40 11.30
CA TYR A 50 7.11 8.78 12.56
C TYR A 50 8.22 7.85 13.06
N SER A 51 8.44 7.78 14.38
CA SER A 51 9.16 6.64 14.94
C SER A 51 8.27 5.40 14.85
N LEU A 52 8.88 4.21 14.71
CA LEU A 52 8.14 2.94 14.56
C LEU A 52 7.11 2.71 15.69
N GLU A 53 7.43 3.15 16.91
CA GLU A 53 6.55 3.05 18.08
C GLU A 53 5.33 3.97 18.04
N ASN A 54 5.40 5.06 17.26
CA ASN A 54 4.37 6.09 17.20
C ASN A 54 3.47 5.98 15.96
N VAL A 55 3.70 5.00 15.10
CA VAL A 55 2.84 4.75 13.93
C VAL A 55 1.52 4.16 14.39
N THR A 56 0.44 4.93 14.25
CA THR A 56 -0.93 4.47 14.60
C THR A 56 -1.61 3.72 13.46
N TYR A 57 -1.01 3.77 12.28
CA TYR A 57 -1.57 3.22 11.06
C TYR A 57 -1.25 1.74 10.90
N LYS A 58 -2.24 0.98 10.43
CA LYS A 58 -2.11 -0.45 10.15
C LYS A 58 -2.50 -0.69 8.71
N LEU A 59 -1.50 -0.97 7.90
CA LEU A 59 -1.69 -1.27 6.50
C LEU A 59 -2.14 -2.72 6.32
N GLN A 60 -3.23 -2.90 5.58
CA GLN A 60 -3.71 -4.21 5.20
C GLN A 60 -3.51 -4.42 3.69
N LEU A 61 -2.90 -5.54 3.31
CA LEU A 61 -2.80 -5.96 1.92
C LEU A 61 -4.18 -6.40 1.40
N ILE A 62 -4.68 -5.70 0.39
CA ILE A 62 -5.95 -6.03 -0.29
C ILE A 62 -5.69 -6.88 -1.54
N LEU A 63 -4.73 -6.46 -2.36
CA LEU A 63 -4.42 -7.07 -3.66
C LEU A 63 -2.91 -7.27 -3.81
N ARG A 64 -2.52 -8.45 -4.27
CA ARG A 64 -1.15 -8.77 -4.72
C ARG A 64 -1.18 -9.45 -6.07
N GLU A 65 -0.48 -8.87 -7.05
CA GLU A 65 -0.40 -9.39 -8.42
C GLU A 65 -0.09 -10.89 -8.49
N ASN A 66 0.91 -11.37 -7.74
CA ASN A 66 1.33 -12.77 -7.78
C ASN A 66 0.30 -13.76 -7.19
N GLU A 67 -0.62 -13.30 -6.34
CA GLU A 67 -1.61 -14.16 -5.69
C GLU A 67 -2.99 -14.04 -6.35
N ASP A 68 -3.38 -12.84 -6.75
CA ASP A 68 -4.73 -12.51 -7.19
C ASP A 68 -4.82 -12.29 -8.72
N GLY A 69 -3.68 -12.25 -9.39
CA GLY A 69 -3.56 -11.92 -10.80
C GLY A 69 -3.68 -10.42 -11.08
N PHE A 70 -3.07 -9.96 -12.17
CA PHE A 70 -3.15 -8.57 -12.62
C PHE A 70 -4.19 -8.40 -13.72
N GLN A 71 -5.46 -8.24 -13.31
CA GLN A 71 -6.53 -7.85 -14.21
C GLN A 71 -7.18 -6.57 -13.71
N LEU A 72 -7.42 -5.63 -14.63
CA LEU A 72 -8.03 -4.34 -14.32
C LEU A 72 -9.39 -4.53 -13.63
N GLN A 73 -10.22 -5.47 -14.10
CA GLN A 73 -11.52 -5.76 -13.50
C GLN A 73 -11.41 -6.27 -12.06
N THR A 74 -10.43 -7.14 -11.77
CA THR A 74 -10.15 -7.61 -10.40
C THR A 74 -9.72 -6.45 -9.51
N PHE A 75 -8.87 -5.55 -10.02
CA PHE A 75 -8.47 -4.34 -9.30
C PHE A 75 -9.68 -3.47 -8.96
N TRP A 76 -10.51 -3.10 -9.94
CA TRP A 76 -11.71 -2.30 -9.69
C TRP A 76 -12.65 -2.96 -8.68
N ASN A 77 -12.91 -4.26 -8.82
CA ASN A 77 -13.82 -4.97 -7.94
C ASN A 77 -13.32 -5.04 -6.48
N MET A 78 -12.01 -5.09 -6.26
CA MET A 78 -11.44 -5.17 -4.91
C MET A 78 -11.12 -3.80 -4.30
N CYS A 79 -11.01 -2.75 -5.11
CA CYS A 79 -10.58 -1.42 -4.66
C CYS A 79 -11.68 -0.35 -4.66
N ASN A 80 -12.73 -0.50 -5.48
CA ASN A 80 -13.79 0.52 -5.66
C ASN A 80 -14.58 0.88 -4.37
N GLU A 81 -14.56 0.02 -3.35
CA GLU A 81 -15.29 0.27 -2.10
C GLU A 81 -14.36 0.69 -0.94
N HIS A 82 -13.08 0.92 -1.21
CA HIS A 82 -12.07 1.26 -0.21
C HIS A 82 -11.59 2.71 -0.39
N ALA A 83 -11.61 3.48 0.69
CA ALA A 83 -11.05 4.83 0.75
C ALA A 83 -9.76 4.81 1.57
N GLY A 84 -8.79 5.68 1.23
CA GLY A 84 -7.49 5.67 1.90
C GLY A 84 -6.55 4.60 1.36
N MET A 85 -6.69 4.28 0.06
CA MET A 85 -5.88 3.27 -0.60
C MET A 85 -4.51 3.82 -0.97
N ILE A 86 -3.48 3.05 -0.62
CA ILE A 86 -2.10 3.25 -1.02
C ILE A 86 -1.78 2.21 -2.09
N VAL A 87 -1.28 2.66 -3.22
CA VAL A 87 -0.66 1.85 -4.25
C VAL A 87 0.81 1.77 -3.95
N VAL A 88 1.40 0.57 -3.97
CA VAL A 88 2.86 0.39 -3.93
C VAL A 88 3.28 -0.49 -5.10
N VAL A 89 4.47 -0.30 -5.65
CA VAL A 89 4.96 -0.99 -6.83
C VAL A 89 6.46 -1.13 -6.69
N LYS A 90 6.99 -2.35 -6.79
CA LYS A 90 8.44 -2.59 -6.85
C LYS A 90 8.88 -2.64 -8.32
N VAL A 91 9.87 -1.84 -8.68
CA VAL A 91 10.45 -1.86 -10.03
C VAL A 91 11.34 -3.09 -10.17
N ALA A 92 11.07 -3.92 -11.19
CA ALA A 92 11.74 -5.19 -11.38
C ALA A 92 13.26 -5.00 -11.60
N GLY A 93 14.06 -5.86 -10.96
CA GLY A 93 15.53 -5.78 -11.04
C GLY A 93 16.14 -4.63 -10.24
N THR A 94 15.35 -3.92 -9.41
CA THR A 94 15.81 -2.84 -8.53
C THR A 94 15.16 -2.94 -7.16
N ASP A 95 15.64 -2.14 -6.20
CA ASP A 95 14.98 -1.91 -4.92
C ASP A 95 14.15 -0.62 -4.89
N GLU A 96 13.87 -0.05 -6.07
CA GLU A 96 13.02 1.13 -6.17
C GLU A 96 11.55 0.76 -5.95
N ILE A 97 10.91 1.54 -5.08
CA ILE A 97 9.49 1.44 -4.75
C ILE A 97 8.79 2.72 -5.20
N LEU A 98 7.73 2.55 -5.97
CA LEU A 98 6.83 3.60 -6.45
C LEU A 98 5.45 3.40 -5.83
N GLY A 99 4.62 4.43 -5.83
CA GLY A 99 3.30 4.30 -5.24
C GLY A 99 2.47 5.56 -5.32
N GLY A 100 1.26 5.54 -4.78
CA GLY A 100 0.39 6.70 -4.72
C GLY A 100 -0.66 6.51 -3.64
N TYR A 101 -1.20 7.60 -3.11
CA TYR A 101 -2.26 7.55 -2.11
C TYR A 101 -3.54 8.16 -2.68
N ASN A 102 -4.64 7.43 -2.59
CA ASN A 102 -5.98 7.91 -2.92
C ASN A 102 -6.78 8.06 -1.61
N PRO A 103 -7.00 9.30 -1.12
CA PRO A 103 -7.84 9.53 0.06
C PRO A 103 -9.33 9.30 -0.22
N LEU A 104 -9.73 9.21 -1.49
CA LEU A 104 -11.11 9.00 -1.93
C LEU A 104 -11.35 7.51 -2.23
N ALA A 105 -12.62 7.12 -2.28
CA ALA A 105 -13.04 5.95 -3.05
C ALA A 105 -13.32 6.41 -4.49
#